data_AF-B1IJ41-F1
#
_entry.id   AF-B1IJ41-F1
#
_cell.length_a   1.000
_cell.length_b   1.000
_cell.length_c   1.000
_cell.angle_alpha   90.00
_cell.angle_beta   90.00
_cell.angle_gamma   90.00
#
_symmetry.space_group_name_H-M   'P 1'
#
loop_
_entity.id
_entity.type
_entity.pdbx_description
1 polymer ?
#
loop_
_entity_poly.entity_id
_entity_poly.type
_entity_poly.pdbx_seq_one_letter_code
_entity_poly.pdbx_strand_id
1 'polypeptide(L)'
;MKLKNESEEVNMNNLENSIKDCITKEIEKGIIEKVIAEQLEKCIEKSISDMFGWNGEIKKVIENKVKSVMIPYLEDYDYSEYITKLDSVLIDVLKSSALDNKKILENFKELMTSEDIKEAIKLSDIFKQWTEYCKETIDKDNIDMDYEGGYITTRFEVEEVSNSWSSYKTYMVTFECEEDEELKFEFSIQAWKPTADSKYTSNYKNSCDLRSLRYLNDFEILMMRISEGYENIILDSEGDSEDTFIEYEE
;
A
#
# COMPACT_ATOMS: atom_id res chain seq x y z
N MET A 1 12.43 -17.27 -89.54
CA MET A 1 12.56 -15.80 -89.41
C MET A 1 11.23 -15.05 -89.65
N LYS A 2 10.06 -15.58 -89.25
CA LYS A 2 8.79 -14.82 -89.24
C LYS A 2 7.94 -14.97 -87.96
N LEU A 3 8.24 -15.94 -87.10
CA LEU A 3 7.44 -16.22 -85.89
C LEU A 3 7.90 -15.47 -84.63
N LYS A 4 9.07 -14.82 -84.62
CA LYS A 4 9.59 -14.09 -83.45
C LYS A 4 9.18 -12.61 -83.40
N ASN A 5 9.01 -11.97 -84.56
CA ASN A 5 8.71 -10.53 -84.60
C ASN A 5 7.24 -10.22 -84.30
N GLU A 6 6.30 -11.06 -84.75
CA GLU A 6 4.86 -10.88 -84.43
C GLU A 6 4.58 -11.12 -82.93
N SER A 7 5.32 -12.02 -82.27
CA SER A 7 5.13 -12.29 -80.83
C SER A 7 5.66 -11.18 -79.92
N GLU A 8 6.71 -10.45 -80.33
CA GLU A 8 7.27 -9.35 -79.53
C GLU A 8 6.46 -8.06 -79.70
N GLU A 9 5.96 -7.77 -80.91
CA GLU A 9 5.14 -6.59 -81.19
C GLU A 9 3.73 -6.69 -80.58
N VAL A 10 3.15 -7.90 -80.53
CA VAL A 10 1.88 -8.17 -79.82
C VAL A 10 2.04 -8.12 -78.28
N ASN A 11 3.20 -8.52 -77.74
CA ASN A 11 3.46 -8.45 -76.30
C ASN A 11 3.70 -7.02 -75.81
N MET A 12 4.39 -6.19 -76.60
CA MET A 12 4.66 -4.78 -76.25
C MET A 12 3.36 -3.96 -76.19
N ASN A 13 2.46 -4.15 -77.18
CA ASN A 13 1.15 -3.50 -77.21
C ASN A 13 0.25 -3.93 -76.05
N ASN A 14 0.34 -5.18 -75.57
CA ASN A 14 -0.43 -5.65 -74.43
C ASN A 14 0.05 -5.07 -73.09
N LEU A 15 1.37 -4.88 -72.92
CA LEU A 15 1.93 -4.29 -71.71
C LEU A 15 1.63 -2.80 -71.61
N GLU A 16 1.80 -2.05 -72.71
CA GLU A 16 1.51 -0.61 -72.73
C GLU A 16 0.01 -0.34 -72.48
N ASN A 17 -0.87 -1.14 -73.08
CA ASN A 17 -2.31 -1.03 -72.83
C ASN A 17 -2.68 -1.43 -71.40
N SER A 18 -2.04 -2.45 -70.81
CA SER A 18 -2.26 -2.80 -69.39
C SER A 18 -1.80 -1.69 -68.44
N ILE A 19 -0.70 -1.01 -68.74
CA ILE A 19 -0.22 0.13 -67.95
C ILE A 19 -1.18 1.31 -68.09
N LYS A 20 -1.65 1.63 -69.31
CA LYS A 20 -2.63 2.69 -69.55
C LYS A 20 -3.97 2.41 -68.88
N ASP A 21 -4.47 1.18 -68.91
CA ASP A 21 -5.70 0.77 -68.24
C ASP A 21 -5.56 0.81 -66.72
N CYS A 22 -4.39 0.45 -66.19
CA CYS A 22 -4.11 0.53 -64.77
C CYS A 22 -4.09 2.00 -64.31
N ILE A 23 -3.36 2.88 -65.02
CA ILE A 23 -3.31 4.32 -64.71
C ILE A 23 -4.71 4.95 -64.82
N THR A 24 -5.47 4.63 -65.87
CA THR A 24 -6.83 5.15 -66.06
C THR A 24 -7.77 4.68 -64.96
N LYS A 25 -7.70 3.40 -64.56
CA LYS A 25 -8.49 2.86 -63.43
C LYS A 25 -8.13 3.50 -62.10
N GLU A 26 -6.86 3.79 -61.83
CA GLU A 26 -6.45 4.43 -60.58
C GLU A 26 -6.85 5.92 -60.53
N ILE A 27 -6.87 6.60 -61.69
CA ILE A 27 -7.45 7.95 -61.84
C ILE A 27 -8.98 7.91 -61.65
N GLU A 28 -9.69 7.00 -62.31
CA GLU A 28 -11.15 6.85 -62.20
C GLU A 28 -11.61 6.43 -60.78
N LYS A 29 -10.76 5.73 -60.03
CA LYS A 29 -11.02 5.37 -58.62
C LYS A 29 -10.82 6.53 -57.64
N GLY A 30 -10.40 7.72 -58.10
CA GLY A 30 -10.21 8.90 -57.24
C GLY A 30 -9.04 8.77 -56.26
N ILE A 31 -8.10 7.84 -56.52
CA ILE A 31 -7.01 7.53 -55.59
C ILE A 31 -5.99 8.67 -55.56
N ILE A 32 -5.78 9.36 -56.68
CA ILE A 32 -4.88 10.52 -56.75
C ILE A 32 -5.44 11.66 -55.91
N GLU A 33 -6.73 11.96 -56.05
CA GLU A 33 -7.43 12.99 -55.29
C GLU A 33 -7.42 12.68 -53.79
N LYS A 34 -7.61 11.40 -53.43
CA LYS A 34 -7.52 10.95 -52.04
C LYS A 34 -6.12 11.16 -51.46
N VAL A 35 -5.07 10.79 -52.20
CA VAL A 35 -3.68 11.01 -51.77
C VAL A 35 -3.36 12.49 -51.64
N ILE A 36 -3.83 13.34 -52.56
CA ILE A 36 -3.64 14.79 -52.49
C ILE A 36 -4.36 15.37 -51.27
N ALA A 37 -5.62 14.98 -51.03
CA ALA A 37 -6.38 15.44 -49.87
C ALA A 37 -5.71 15.04 -48.55
N GLU A 38 -5.27 13.78 -48.42
CA GLU A 38 -4.57 13.29 -47.22
C GLU A 38 -3.24 14.03 -46.98
N GLN A 39 -2.48 14.35 -48.03
CA GLN A 39 -1.22 15.09 -47.89
C GLN A 39 -1.46 16.56 -47.55
N LEU A 40 -2.51 17.18 -48.11
CA LEU A 40 -2.89 18.55 -47.80
C LEU A 40 -3.36 18.68 -46.35
N GLU A 41 -4.18 17.73 -45.87
CA GLU A 41 -4.65 17.68 -44.49
C GLU A 41 -3.48 17.57 -43.51
N LYS A 42 -2.54 16.65 -43.76
CA LYS A 42 -1.30 16.51 -42.97
C LYS A 42 -0.44 17.77 -42.99
N CYS A 43 -0.36 18.44 -44.14
CA CYS A 43 0.40 19.68 -44.26
C CYS A 43 -0.22 20.81 -43.43
N ILE A 44 -1.55 20.96 -43.45
CA ILE A 44 -2.29 21.94 -42.64
C ILE A 44 -2.15 21.61 -41.15
N GLU A 45 -2.38 20.36 -40.76
CA GLU A 45 -2.25 19.89 -39.38
C GLU A 45 -0.85 20.19 -38.84
N LYS A 46 0.19 19.82 -39.59
CA LYS A 46 1.57 20.09 -39.22
C LYS A 46 1.87 21.59 -39.13
N SER A 47 1.39 22.40 -40.06
CA SER A 47 1.62 23.86 -40.04
C SER A 47 1.00 24.51 -38.81
N ILE A 48 -0.23 24.12 -38.47
CA ILE A 48 -0.91 24.60 -37.25
C ILE A 48 -0.16 24.12 -36.01
N SER A 49 0.21 22.83 -35.96
CA SER A 49 0.99 22.27 -34.84
C SER A 49 2.32 23.00 -34.65
N ASP A 50 3.02 23.33 -35.73
CA ASP A 50 4.30 24.05 -35.70
C ASP A 50 4.14 25.49 -35.16
N MET A 51 3.00 26.16 -35.42
CA MET A 51 2.68 27.48 -34.85
C MET A 51 2.47 27.44 -33.32
N PHE A 52 2.00 26.31 -32.79
CA PHE A 52 1.87 26.05 -31.35
C PHE A 52 3.12 25.36 -30.75
N GLY A 53 4.03 24.87 -31.60
CA GLY A 53 5.23 24.15 -31.22
C GLY A 53 6.25 25.01 -30.47
N TRP A 54 7.36 24.39 -30.06
CA TRP A 54 8.33 25.00 -29.14
C TRP A 54 8.87 26.37 -29.61
N ASN A 55 9.06 26.55 -30.92
CA ASN A 55 9.51 27.81 -31.54
C ASN A 55 8.39 28.62 -32.21
N GLY A 56 7.14 28.16 -32.11
CA GLY A 56 5.98 28.72 -32.78
C GLY A 56 5.60 30.10 -32.26
N GLU A 57 5.08 30.94 -33.16
CA GLU A 57 4.76 32.34 -32.87
C GLU A 57 3.63 32.48 -31.83
N ILE A 58 2.64 31.59 -31.87
CA ILE A 58 1.51 31.62 -30.92
C ILE A 58 2.00 31.28 -29.50
N LYS A 59 2.85 30.24 -29.38
CA LYS A 59 3.45 29.87 -28.09
C LYS A 59 4.23 31.04 -27.48
N LYS A 60 5.03 31.75 -28.28
CA LYS A 60 5.78 32.93 -27.83
C LYS A 60 4.88 34.05 -27.32
N VAL A 61 3.78 34.34 -28.01
CA VAL A 61 2.81 35.37 -27.59
C VAL A 61 2.15 34.99 -26.26
N ILE A 62 1.74 33.73 -26.11
CA ILE A 62 1.15 33.22 -24.87
C ILE A 62 2.17 33.26 -23.73
N GLU A 63 3.40 32.76 -23.93
CA GLU A 63 4.46 32.80 -22.92
C GLU A 63 4.77 34.23 -22.46
N ASN A 64 4.86 35.18 -23.39
CA ASN A 64 5.10 36.58 -23.05
C ASN A 64 3.97 37.17 -22.21
N LYS A 65 2.71 36.86 -22.54
CA LYS A 65 1.56 37.34 -21.77
C LYS A 65 1.52 36.72 -20.38
N VAL A 66 1.75 35.40 -20.27
CA VAL A 66 1.86 34.68 -18.99
C VAL A 66 2.98 35.26 -18.14
N LYS A 67 4.19 35.43 -18.68
CA LYS A 67 5.33 36.03 -17.97
C LYS A 67 5.02 37.45 -17.49
N SER A 68 4.40 38.28 -18.33
CA SER A 68 4.09 39.67 -17.99
C SER A 68 3.06 39.83 -16.86
N VAL A 69 2.21 38.81 -16.64
CA VAL A 69 1.15 38.83 -15.62
C VAL A 69 1.58 38.06 -14.38
N MET A 70 2.18 36.89 -14.55
CA MET A 70 2.52 35.99 -13.44
C MET A 70 3.81 36.41 -12.72
N ILE A 71 4.83 36.94 -13.42
CA ILE A 71 6.08 37.33 -12.75
C ILE A 71 5.83 38.46 -11.72
N PRO A 72 5.16 39.58 -12.06
CA PRO A 72 4.88 40.63 -11.08
C PRO A 72 3.99 40.14 -9.92
N TYR A 73 2.98 39.31 -10.23
CA TYR A 73 2.13 38.72 -9.21
C TYR A 73 2.91 37.84 -8.24
N LEU A 74 3.89 37.06 -8.72
CA LEU A 74 4.73 36.22 -7.89
C LEU A 74 5.79 37.02 -7.13
N GLU A 75 6.26 38.17 -7.63
CA GLU A 75 7.23 39.04 -6.95
C GLU A 75 6.59 39.82 -5.79
N ASP A 76 5.32 40.21 -5.93
CA ASP A 76 4.57 40.98 -4.93
C ASP A 76 3.83 40.10 -3.90
N TYR A 77 3.83 38.78 -4.08
CA TYR A 77 3.14 37.86 -3.20
C TYR A 77 3.97 37.56 -1.93
N ASP A 78 3.40 37.83 -0.76
CA ASP A 78 4.05 37.51 0.52
C ASP A 78 3.99 36.01 0.81
N TYR A 79 5.08 35.30 0.50
CA TYR A 79 5.22 33.86 0.76
C TYR A 79 5.55 33.52 2.22
N SER A 80 5.62 34.49 3.14
CA SER A 80 5.99 34.22 4.53
C SER A 80 5.09 33.17 5.19
N GLU A 81 3.81 33.11 4.81
CA GLU A 81 2.87 32.08 5.26
C GLU A 81 3.13 30.68 4.65
N TYR A 82 3.66 30.60 3.44
CA TYR A 82 4.00 29.34 2.78
C TYR A 82 5.37 28.82 3.23
N ILE A 83 6.34 29.71 3.46
CA ILE A 83 7.66 29.38 4.03
C ILE A 83 7.48 28.81 5.44
N THR A 84 6.66 29.44 6.27
CA THR A 84 6.35 28.92 7.62
C THR A 84 5.65 27.57 7.60
N LYS A 85 4.74 27.31 6.64
CA LYS A 85 4.14 25.98 6.44
C LYS A 85 5.17 24.95 5.96
N LEU A 86 6.09 25.32 5.08
CA LEU A 86 7.18 24.43 4.60
C LEU A 86 8.17 24.11 5.73
N ASP A 87 8.54 25.09 6.55
CA ASP A 87 9.36 24.89 7.74
C ASP A 87 8.65 24.02 8.78
N SER A 88 7.34 24.21 8.99
CA SER A 88 6.54 23.33 9.84
C SER A 88 6.54 21.90 9.31
N VAL A 89 6.28 21.70 8.02
CA VAL A 89 6.28 20.36 7.40
C VAL A 89 7.68 19.72 7.47
N LEU A 90 8.76 20.48 7.26
CA LEU A 90 10.13 19.98 7.41
C LEU A 90 10.45 19.62 8.86
N ILE A 91 10.02 20.43 9.83
CA ILE A 91 10.14 20.14 11.25
C ILE A 91 9.33 18.89 11.60
N ASP A 92 8.12 18.74 11.08
CA ASP A 92 7.26 17.59 11.33
C ASP A 92 7.83 16.32 10.68
N VAL A 93 8.44 16.41 9.50
CA VAL A 93 9.18 15.30 8.85
C VAL A 93 10.45 14.95 9.63
N LEU A 94 11.17 15.94 10.15
CA LEU A 94 12.34 15.72 10.99
C LEU A 94 11.95 15.11 12.35
N LYS A 95 10.85 15.58 12.94
CA LYS A 95 10.28 15.01 14.17
C LYS A 95 9.76 13.61 13.92
N SER A 96 9.02 13.36 12.84
CA SER A 96 8.50 12.03 12.52
C SER A 96 9.64 11.06 12.26
N SER A 97 10.64 11.43 11.45
CA SER A 97 11.81 10.58 11.22
C SER A 97 12.64 10.37 12.49
N ALA A 98 12.77 11.36 13.37
CA ALA A 98 13.40 11.20 14.67
C ALA A 98 12.58 10.32 15.63
N LEU A 99 11.25 10.45 15.65
CA LEU A 99 10.32 9.63 16.42
C LEU A 99 10.30 8.19 15.93
N ASP A 100 10.30 7.98 14.61
CA ASP A 100 10.40 6.67 13.97
C ASP A 100 11.72 6.00 14.35
N ASN A 101 12.84 6.72 14.26
CA ASN A 101 14.14 6.22 14.67
C ASN A 101 14.19 5.95 16.18
N LYS A 102 13.52 6.77 16.99
CA LYS A 102 13.39 6.56 18.44
C LYS A 102 12.60 5.27 18.73
N LYS A 103 11.43 5.08 18.12
CA LYS A 103 10.58 3.89 18.29
C LYS A 103 11.30 2.63 17.81
N ILE A 104 12.04 2.70 16.70
CA ILE A 104 12.91 1.60 16.24
C ILE A 104 13.94 1.24 17.32
N LEU A 105 14.62 2.24 17.90
CA LEU A 105 15.65 2.01 18.93
C LEU A 105 15.06 1.48 20.24
N GLU A 106 13.87 1.97 20.64
CA GLU A 106 13.15 1.49 21.83
C GLU A 106 12.69 0.04 21.65
N ASN A 107 11.97 -0.25 20.57
CA ASN A 107 11.49 -1.60 20.26
C ASN A 107 12.66 -2.57 20.07
N PHE A 108 13.73 -2.15 19.39
CA PHE A 108 14.94 -2.96 19.24
C PHE A 108 15.62 -3.23 20.59
N LYS A 109 15.70 -2.24 21.48
CA LYS A 109 16.26 -2.40 22.82
C LYS A 109 15.41 -3.39 23.64
N GLU A 110 14.09 -3.29 23.59
CA GLU A 110 13.20 -4.20 24.32
C GLU A 110 13.32 -5.64 23.83
N LEU A 111 13.39 -5.86 22.52
CA LEU A 111 13.61 -7.19 21.94
C LEU A 111 14.99 -7.76 22.28
N MET A 112 16.03 -6.91 22.31
CA MET A 112 17.40 -7.35 22.65
C MET A 112 17.64 -7.56 24.15
N THR A 113 16.69 -7.20 25.01
CA THR A 113 16.84 -7.34 26.47
C THR A 113 16.43 -8.75 26.90
N SER A 114 17.42 -9.64 27.03
CA SER A 114 17.22 -11.05 27.37
C SER A 114 16.98 -11.33 28.87
N GLU A 115 17.04 -10.32 29.74
CA GLU A 115 17.01 -10.49 31.21
C GLU A 115 15.60 -10.74 31.79
N ASP A 116 14.54 -10.68 30.97
CA ASP A 116 13.13 -10.62 31.43
C ASP A 116 12.21 -11.70 30.84
N ILE A 117 12.74 -12.66 30.05
CA ILE A 117 11.89 -13.71 29.49
C ILE A 117 11.44 -14.64 30.62
N LYS A 118 10.17 -14.52 31.01
CA LYS A 118 9.58 -15.36 32.07
C LYS A 118 9.66 -16.84 31.68
N GLU A 119 10.16 -17.67 32.60
CA GLU A 119 10.21 -19.13 32.44
C GLU A 119 8.81 -19.77 32.32
N ALA A 120 7.78 -19.06 32.81
CA ALA A 120 6.39 -19.45 32.69
C ALA A 120 5.49 -18.21 32.75
N ILE A 121 4.53 -18.12 31.86
CA ILE A 121 3.46 -17.12 31.84
C ILE A 121 2.12 -17.83 31.59
N LYS A 122 1.10 -17.46 32.36
CA LYS A 122 -0.25 -18.00 32.16
C LYS A 122 -0.93 -17.30 30.99
N LEU A 123 -1.75 -18.02 30.24
CA LEU A 123 -2.54 -17.41 29.16
C LEU A 123 -3.45 -16.31 29.70
N SER A 124 -4.06 -16.52 30.87
CA SER A 124 -4.86 -15.49 31.55
C SER A 124 -4.06 -14.22 31.91
N ASP A 125 -2.76 -14.32 32.18
CA ASP A 125 -1.90 -13.16 32.44
C ASP A 125 -1.45 -12.45 31.15
N ILE A 126 -1.41 -13.16 30.03
CA ILE A 126 -1.26 -12.54 28.70
C ILE A 126 -2.55 -11.78 28.36
N PHE A 127 -3.71 -12.39 28.63
CA PHE A 127 -5.01 -11.77 28.40
C PHE A 127 -5.20 -10.47 29.20
N LYS A 128 -4.78 -10.40 30.47
CA LYS A 128 -4.80 -9.12 31.23
C LYS A 128 -3.98 -8.02 30.55
N GLN A 129 -2.82 -8.36 30.00
CA GLN A 129 -2.00 -7.38 29.28
C GLN A 129 -2.67 -6.95 27.96
N TRP A 130 -3.45 -7.84 27.34
CA TRP A 130 -4.30 -7.47 26.20
C TRP A 130 -5.43 -6.52 26.62
N THR A 131 -6.09 -6.78 27.75
CA THR A 131 -7.14 -5.89 28.29
C THR A 131 -6.61 -4.49 28.56
N GLU A 132 -5.44 -4.35 29.21
CA GLU A 132 -4.81 -3.05 29.42
C GLU A 132 -4.42 -2.38 28.10
N TYR A 133 -3.88 -3.13 27.14
CA TYR A 133 -3.57 -2.59 25.81
C TYR A 133 -4.81 -2.05 25.09
N CYS A 134 -5.93 -2.78 25.11
CA CYS A 134 -7.20 -2.32 24.53
C CYS A 134 -7.68 -1.04 25.19
N LYS A 135 -7.63 -0.98 26.52
CA LYS A 135 -8.01 0.22 27.30
C LYS A 135 -7.23 1.47 26.88
N GLU A 136 -5.94 1.33 26.59
CA GLU A 136 -5.06 2.44 26.20
C GLU A 136 -5.20 2.86 24.72
N THR A 137 -5.72 1.97 23.86
CA THR A 137 -5.65 2.15 22.40
C THR A 137 -6.99 2.19 21.69
N ILE A 138 -8.08 1.79 22.35
CA ILE A 138 -9.41 1.75 21.76
C ILE A 138 -9.83 3.13 21.24
N ASP A 139 -10.44 3.14 20.05
CA ASP A 139 -11.07 4.34 19.56
C ASP A 139 -12.30 4.64 20.42
N LYS A 140 -12.22 5.72 21.18
CA LYS A 140 -13.28 6.16 22.08
C LYS A 140 -14.59 6.44 21.33
N ASP A 141 -14.55 6.75 20.03
CA ASP A 141 -15.76 6.92 19.21
C ASP A 141 -16.56 5.61 19.04
N ASN A 142 -15.92 4.45 19.27
CA ASN A 142 -16.56 3.14 19.23
C ASN A 142 -17.26 2.75 20.54
N ILE A 143 -17.10 3.54 21.62
CA ILE A 143 -17.64 3.24 22.95
C ILE A 143 -18.92 4.05 23.18
N ASP A 144 -19.95 3.39 23.72
CA ASP A 144 -21.13 4.09 24.25
C ASP A 144 -20.77 4.77 25.59
N MET A 145 -20.23 5.98 25.51
CA MET A 145 -19.83 6.77 26.68
C MET A 145 -20.98 7.62 27.21
N ASP A 146 -21.11 7.63 28.54
CA ASP A 146 -21.91 8.60 29.28
C ASP A 146 -21.03 9.74 29.86
N TYR A 147 -21.60 10.55 30.76
CA TYR A 147 -20.88 11.67 31.38
C TYR A 147 -19.73 11.23 32.32
N GLU A 148 -19.75 10.00 32.80
CA GLU A 148 -18.73 9.44 33.70
C GLU A 148 -17.71 8.60 32.92
N GLY A 149 -18.14 7.90 31.86
CA GLY A 149 -17.27 7.09 31.02
C GLY A 149 -18.03 6.02 30.25
N GLY A 150 -17.33 4.98 29.82
CA GLY A 150 -17.89 3.83 29.14
C GLY A 150 -17.25 2.53 29.61
N TYR A 151 -17.79 1.40 29.14
CA TYR A 151 -17.21 0.09 29.36
C TYR A 151 -16.73 -0.49 28.04
N ILE A 152 -15.65 -1.27 28.11
CA ILE A 152 -15.23 -2.16 27.04
C ILE A 152 -15.24 -3.59 27.55
N THR A 153 -15.61 -4.53 26.70
CA THR A 153 -15.58 -5.96 27.01
C THR A 153 -14.50 -6.60 26.14
N THR A 154 -13.42 -7.05 26.77
CA THR A 154 -12.42 -7.89 26.10
C THR A 154 -12.71 -9.35 26.36
N ARG A 155 -12.37 -10.21 25.39
CA ARG A 155 -12.53 -11.66 25.57
C ARG A 155 -11.44 -12.45 24.86
N PHE A 156 -11.27 -13.69 25.30
CA PHE A 156 -10.48 -14.65 24.55
C PHE A 156 -11.13 -16.02 24.43
N GLU A 157 -10.76 -16.71 23.36
CA GLU A 157 -11.14 -18.10 23.09
C GLU A 157 -9.93 -18.89 22.59
N VAL A 158 -9.89 -20.18 22.94
CA VAL A 158 -8.87 -21.14 22.53
C VAL A 158 -9.51 -22.30 21.76
N GLU A 159 -9.13 -22.46 20.50
CA GLU A 159 -9.64 -23.53 19.62
C GLU A 159 -8.53 -24.52 19.26
N GLU A 160 -8.75 -25.84 19.44
CA GLU A 160 -7.82 -26.85 18.93
C GLU A 160 -7.91 -26.97 17.40
N VAL A 161 -6.86 -26.54 16.71
CA VAL A 161 -6.77 -26.56 15.23
C VAL A 161 -5.88 -27.68 14.69
N SER A 162 -5.29 -28.50 15.57
CA SER A 162 -4.44 -29.61 15.14
C SER A 162 -5.20 -30.80 14.58
N ASN A 163 -4.60 -31.47 13.60
CA ASN A 163 -5.10 -32.74 13.09
C ASN A 163 -5.04 -33.85 14.16
N SER A 164 -6.05 -34.72 14.20
CA SER A 164 -6.15 -35.82 15.17
C SER A 164 -4.99 -36.83 15.12
N TRP A 165 -4.31 -36.96 13.98
CA TRP A 165 -3.15 -37.84 13.80
C TRP A 165 -1.81 -37.19 14.17
N SER A 166 -1.80 -35.88 14.43
CA SER A 166 -0.59 -35.15 14.80
C SER A 166 -0.20 -35.45 16.24
N SER A 167 1.10 -35.70 16.47
CA SER A 167 1.64 -35.71 17.83
C SER A 167 1.81 -34.31 18.41
N TYR A 168 1.79 -33.27 17.57
CA TYR A 168 1.69 -31.89 18.02
C TYR A 168 0.22 -31.52 18.18
N LYS A 169 -0.09 -30.94 19.33
CA LYS A 169 -1.34 -30.22 19.54
C LYS A 169 -1.07 -28.74 19.30
N THR A 170 -1.95 -28.14 18.51
CA THR A 170 -1.89 -26.74 18.11
C THR A 170 -3.23 -26.13 18.45
N TYR A 171 -3.20 -25.03 19.19
CA TYR A 171 -4.37 -24.26 19.53
C TYR A 171 -4.25 -22.88 18.92
N MET A 172 -5.34 -22.39 18.33
CA MET A 172 -5.49 -20.99 17.95
C MET A 172 -6.03 -20.23 19.15
N VAL A 173 -5.39 -19.12 19.50
CA VAL A 173 -5.85 -18.21 20.53
C VAL A 173 -6.29 -16.93 19.84
N THR A 174 -7.51 -16.50 20.13
CA THR A 174 -8.07 -15.25 19.61
C THR A 174 -8.40 -14.33 20.77
N PHE A 175 -7.82 -13.14 20.75
CA PHE A 175 -8.14 -12.02 21.63
C PHE A 175 -8.92 -10.98 20.86
N GLU A 176 -9.97 -10.42 21.45
CA GLU A 176 -10.77 -9.38 20.80
C GLU A 176 -11.41 -8.43 21.83
N CYS A 177 -11.72 -7.20 21.37
CA CYS A 177 -12.57 -6.23 22.05
C CYS A 177 -13.93 -6.22 21.35
N GLU A 178 -15.04 -6.29 22.08
CA GLU A 178 -16.37 -6.33 21.46
C GLU A 178 -16.76 -5.01 20.79
N GLU A 179 -16.30 -3.90 21.35
CA GLU A 179 -16.61 -2.54 20.91
C GLU A 179 -15.79 -2.11 19.69
N ASP A 180 -14.63 -2.72 19.44
CA ASP A 180 -13.73 -2.34 18.35
C ASP A 180 -13.22 -3.57 17.59
N GLU A 181 -13.76 -3.79 16.39
CA GLU A 181 -13.39 -4.92 15.53
C GLU A 181 -11.93 -4.87 15.05
N GLU A 182 -11.28 -3.69 15.05
CA GLU A 182 -9.85 -3.56 14.71
C GLU A 182 -8.95 -4.03 15.87
N LEU A 183 -9.47 -4.02 17.10
CA LEU A 183 -8.80 -4.60 18.27
C LEU A 183 -9.05 -6.11 18.32
N LYS A 184 -8.37 -6.80 17.41
CA LYS A 184 -8.34 -8.26 17.33
C LYS A 184 -6.91 -8.76 17.17
N PHE A 185 -6.52 -9.76 17.96
CA PHE A 185 -5.19 -10.36 17.92
C PHE A 185 -5.25 -11.89 17.94
N GLU A 186 -4.63 -12.53 16.95
CA GLU A 186 -4.63 -13.99 16.82
C GLU A 186 -3.21 -14.54 16.79
N PHE A 187 -2.98 -15.63 17.52
CA PHE A 187 -1.72 -16.37 17.49
C PHE A 187 -1.96 -17.85 17.78
N SER A 188 -1.03 -18.71 17.34
CA SER A 188 -1.10 -20.14 17.66
C SER A 188 -0.08 -20.53 18.70
N ILE A 189 -0.47 -21.45 19.57
CA ILE A 189 0.39 -22.09 20.55
C ILE A 189 0.46 -23.60 20.27
N GLN A 190 1.60 -24.23 20.53
CA GLN A 190 1.77 -25.66 20.27
C GLN A 190 2.64 -26.38 21.31
N ALA A 191 2.35 -27.66 21.50
CA ALA A 191 3.15 -28.57 22.31
C ALA A 191 3.13 -29.99 21.71
N TRP A 192 4.23 -30.72 21.90
CA TRP A 192 4.31 -32.13 21.50
C TRP A 192 3.72 -33.01 22.61
N LYS A 193 2.65 -33.74 22.28
CA LYS A 193 1.93 -34.67 23.18
C LYS A 193 1.68 -34.07 24.57
N PRO A 194 0.92 -32.96 24.66
CA PRO A 194 0.76 -32.26 25.92
C PRO A 194 0.04 -33.12 26.97
N THR A 195 0.37 -32.81 28.22
CA THR A 195 -0.23 -33.29 29.47
C THR A 195 -0.75 -32.10 30.26
N ALA A 196 -1.39 -32.31 31.41
CA ALA A 196 -1.95 -31.22 32.21
C ALA A 196 -0.92 -30.16 32.64
N ASP A 197 0.34 -30.55 32.84
CA ASP A 197 1.43 -29.65 33.25
C ASP A 197 2.27 -29.14 32.07
N SER A 198 1.84 -29.43 30.83
CA SER A 198 2.60 -29.02 29.65
C SER A 198 2.55 -27.52 29.44
N LYS A 199 3.71 -26.99 29.05
CA LYS A 199 3.83 -25.64 28.55
C LYS A 199 3.82 -25.64 27.04
N TYR A 200 3.36 -24.54 26.48
CA TYR A 200 3.19 -24.34 25.06
C TYR A 200 4.18 -23.32 24.53
N THR A 201 4.59 -23.52 23.28
CA THR A 201 5.38 -22.55 22.52
C THR A 201 4.46 -21.74 21.64
N SER A 202 4.52 -20.41 21.72
CA SER A 202 3.87 -19.53 20.77
C SER A 202 4.61 -19.57 19.42
N ASN A 203 3.84 -19.62 18.34
CA ASN A 203 4.35 -19.50 16.96
C ASN A 203 4.22 -18.07 16.42
N TYR A 204 3.90 -17.09 17.27
CA TYR A 204 3.80 -15.70 16.83
C TYR A 204 5.14 -15.22 16.27
N LYS A 205 5.13 -14.84 14.99
CA LYS A 205 6.30 -14.34 14.26
C LYS A 205 5.86 -13.14 13.43
N ASN A 206 6.23 -11.95 13.87
CA ASN A 206 6.17 -10.77 13.01
C ASN A 206 7.49 -10.67 12.21
N SER A 207 7.47 -9.99 11.06
CA SER A 207 8.67 -9.76 10.26
C SER A 207 9.67 -8.92 11.06
N CYS A 208 10.88 -9.44 11.27
CA CYS A 208 11.95 -8.78 12.05
C CYS A 208 12.92 -7.97 11.15
N ASP A 209 12.44 -7.32 10.08
CA ASP A 209 13.28 -6.32 9.42
C ASP A 209 13.35 -5.06 10.29
N LEU A 210 14.49 -4.37 10.31
CA LEU A 210 14.67 -3.17 11.14
C LEU A 210 13.59 -2.11 10.83
N ARG A 211 13.10 -2.09 9.59
CA ARG A 211 12.07 -1.17 9.11
C ARG A 211 10.66 -1.49 9.61
N SER A 212 10.35 -2.75 9.93
CA SER A 212 9.02 -3.11 10.45
C SER A 212 8.88 -2.80 11.94
N LEU A 213 10.00 -2.70 12.68
CA LEU A 213 9.99 -2.40 14.12
C LEU A 213 9.26 -1.11 14.48
N ARG A 214 9.26 -0.09 13.60
CA ARG A 214 8.53 1.17 13.84
C ARG A 214 7.00 1.03 13.87
N TYR A 215 6.48 -0.03 13.26
CA TYR A 215 5.04 -0.29 13.17
C TYR A 215 4.54 -1.24 14.24
N LEU A 216 5.44 -1.90 14.97
CA LEU A 216 5.07 -2.76 16.09
C LEU A 216 4.44 -1.94 17.21
N ASN A 217 3.31 -2.41 17.71
CA ASN A 217 2.74 -1.94 18.96
C ASN A 217 3.31 -2.72 20.16
N ASP A 218 3.05 -2.21 21.36
CA ASP A 218 3.65 -2.71 22.60
C ASP A 218 3.22 -4.15 22.90
N PHE A 219 1.98 -4.52 22.53
CA PHE A 219 1.48 -5.88 22.68
C PHE A 219 2.15 -6.86 21.70
N GLU A 220 2.41 -6.45 20.46
CA GLU A 220 3.16 -7.25 19.50
C GLU A 220 4.59 -7.51 19.98
N ILE A 221 5.25 -6.50 20.58
CA ILE A 221 6.59 -6.65 21.18
C ILE A 221 6.56 -7.64 22.33
N LEU A 222 5.58 -7.53 23.23
CA LEU A 222 5.36 -8.51 24.30
C LEU A 222 5.23 -9.93 23.73
N MET A 223 4.39 -10.12 22.71
CA MET A 223 4.15 -11.44 22.11
C MET A 223 5.38 -12.00 21.39
N MET A 224 6.19 -11.15 20.77
CA MET A 224 7.50 -11.56 20.22
C MET A 224 8.43 -12.06 21.33
N ARG A 225 8.54 -11.33 22.45
CA ARG A 225 9.39 -11.72 23.59
C ARG A 225 8.90 -13.02 24.25
N ILE A 226 7.59 -13.20 24.40
CA ILE A 226 7.02 -14.45 24.91
C ILE A 226 7.40 -15.61 23.98
N SER A 227 7.30 -15.41 22.67
CA SER A 227 7.60 -16.46 21.68
C SER A 227 9.09 -16.86 21.65
N GLU A 228 10.00 -15.96 22.00
CA GLU A 228 11.43 -16.28 22.17
C GLU A 228 11.73 -17.18 23.37
N GLY A 229 10.83 -17.25 24.35
CA GLY A 229 11.08 -18.04 25.57
C GLY A 229 10.98 -19.54 25.39
N TYR A 230 10.24 -20.01 24.36
CA TYR A 230 9.93 -21.42 24.07
C TYR A 230 9.34 -22.20 25.26
N GLU A 231 8.25 -22.94 25.04
CA GLU A 231 7.64 -23.77 26.10
C GLU A 231 7.43 -23.00 27.41
N ASN A 232 6.95 -21.77 27.33
CA ASN A 232 6.80 -20.86 28.47
C ASN A 232 5.34 -20.46 28.74
N ILE A 233 4.39 -20.84 27.88
CA ILE A 233 2.97 -20.52 28.08
C ILE A 233 2.27 -21.66 28.83
N ILE A 234 1.58 -21.34 29.91
CA ILE A 234 0.68 -22.25 30.64
C ILE A 234 -0.74 -21.96 30.17
N LEU A 235 -1.38 -22.95 29.55
CA LEU A 235 -2.80 -22.88 29.18
C LEU A 235 -3.66 -23.17 30.42
N ASP A 236 -4.01 -22.11 31.16
CA ASP A 236 -4.74 -22.20 32.42
C ASP A 236 -6.25 -21.94 32.31
N SER A 237 -6.70 -21.43 31.16
CA SER A 237 -8.11 -21.32 30.76
C SER A 237 -8.23 -21.41 29.23
N GLU A 238 -9.38 -21.87 28.75
CA GLU A 238 -9.73 -21.95 27.32
C GLU A 238 -10.58 -20.75 26.85
N GLY A 239 -11.03 -19.91 27.78
CA GLY A 239 -11.71 -18.66 27.46
C GLY A 239 -12.06 -17.86 28.72
N ASP A 240 -12.17 -16.55 28.56
CA ASP A 240 -12.61 -15.62 29.59
C ASP A 240 -13.09 -14.31 28.95
N SER A 241 -13.77 -13.47 29.74
CA SER A 241 -14.21 -12.13 29.34
C SER A 241 -14.06 -11.15 30.49
N GLU A 242 -13.63 -9.93 30.21
CA GLU A 242 -13.40 -8.89 31.22
C GLU A 242 -14.01 -7.56 30.79
N ASP A 243 -14.88 -7.01 31.64
CA ASP A 243 -15.46 -5.68 31.46
C ASP A 243 -14.59 -4.64 32.17
N THR A 244 -14.09 -3.67 31.42
CA THR A 244 -13.20 -2.61 31.93
C THR A 244 -13.81 -1.24 31.73
N PHE A 245 -13.79 -0.44 32.79
CA PHE A 245 -14.26 0.94 32.75
C PHE A 245 -13.19 1.88 32.15
N ILE A 246 -13.65 2.78 31.29
CA ILE A 246 -12.86 3.84 30.66
C ILE A 246 -13.46 5.18 31.06
N GLU A 247 -12.65 6.00 31.73
CA GLU A 247 -13.03 7.35 32.13
C GLU A 247 -13.17 8.27 30.91
N TYR A 248 -14.18 9.13 30.94
CA TYR A 248 -14.29 10.24 30.01
C TYR A 248 -13.16 11.25 30.28
N GLU A 249 -12.35 11.58 29.28
CA GLU A 249 -11.36 12.65 29.39
C GLU A 249 -11.92 13.92 28.72
N GLU A 250 -12.07 15.01 29.50
CA GLU A 250 -12.48 16.35 29.00
C GLU A 250 -11.46 16.99 28.05
#